data_AF-A0A1Y2SB26-F1
#
_entry.id   AF-A0A1Y2SB26-F1
#
_cell.length_a   1.000
_cell.length_b   1.000
_cell.length_c   1.000
_cell.angle_alpha   90.00
_cell.angle_beta   90.00
_cell.angle_gamma   90.00
#
_symmetry.space_group_name_H-M   'P 1'
#
loop_
_entity.id
_entity.type
_entity.pdbx_description
1 polymer ?
#
loop_
_entity_poly.entity_id
_entity_poly.type
_entity_poly.pdbx_seq_one_letter_code
_entity_poly.pdbx_strand_id
1 'polypeptide(L)' 'MISPHPHYNDIKRPEILMSHNKKPTVSYTKPTREQIARAVATSTAIETGQASKRIEDELKTKREKFSHLHLAV' A
#
# COMPACT_ATOMS: atom_id res chain seq x y z
N MET A 1 52.83 -1.77 -40.49
CA MET A 1 52.96 -3.22 -40.26
C MET A 1 52.10 -3.55 -39.05
N ILE A 2 51.23 -4.55 -39.18
CA ILE A 2 50.05 -4.78 -38.33
C ILE A 2 50.48 -5.27 -36.94
N SER A 3 50.11 -4.54 -35.88
CA SER A 3 50.35 -4.95 -34.49
C SER A 3 49.53 -6.21 -34.15
N PRO A 4 50.09 -7.20 -33.42
CA PRO A 4 49.37 -8.43 -33.08
C PRO A 4 48.21 -8.12 -32.12
N HIS A 5 47.04 -8.71 -32.36
CA HIS A 5 45.92 -8.67 -31.42
C HIS A 5 46.21 -9.59 -30.21
N PRO A 6 46.14 -9.10 -28.96
CA PRO A 6 46.33 -9.96 -27.79
C PRO A 6 45.10 -10.84 -27.54
N HIS A 7 45.36 -12.13 -27.32
CA HIS A 7 44.38 -13.17 -27.01
C HIS A 7 43.90 -13.02 -25.55
N TYR A 8 42.64 -12.65 -25.36
CA TYR A 8 42.00 -12.37 -24.07
C TYR A 8 41.76 -13.67 -23.29
N ASN A 9 42.64 -14.09 -22.37
CA ASN A 9 42.34 -15.25 -21.51
C ASN A 9 42.98 -15.25 -20.10
N ASP A 10 43.26 -14.10 -19.48
CA ASP A 10 43.80 -14.06 -18.11
C ASP A 10 43.15 -13.04 -17.16
N ILE A 11 41.84 -12.78 -17.31
CA ILE A 11 41.13 -11.94 -16.34
C ILE A 11 40.42 -12.83 -15.32
N LYS A 12 41.07 -13.06 -14.17
CA LYS A 12 40.38 -13.49 -12.95
C LYS A 12 39.34 -12.42 -12.62
N ARG A 13 38.05 -12.73 -12.82
CA ARG A 13 36.94 -11.81 -12.51
C ARG A 13 37.00 -11.44 -11.03
N PRO A 14 36.99 -10.15 -10.65
CA PRO A 14 36.69 -9.78 -9.28
C PRO A 14 35.24 -10.18 -9.02
N GLU A 15 35.00 -10.99 -7.98
CA GLU A 15 33.64 -11.23 -7.51
C GLU A 15 33.03 -9.90 -7.10
N ILE A 16 32.06 -9.44 -7.89
CA ILE A 16 31.27 -8.27 -7.56
C ILE A 16 30.43 -8.68 -6.35
N LEU A 17 30.80 -8.18 -5.17
CA LEU A 17 29.96 -8.20 -3.96
C LEU A 17 28.64 -7.50 -4.28
N MET A 18 27.64 -8.29 -4.68
CA MET A 18 26.27 -7.82 -4.89
C MET A 18 25.68 -7.49 -3.52
N SER A 19 25.74 -6.21 -3.15
CA SER A 19 24.96 -5.69 -2.03
C SER A 19 23.46 -5.84 -2.35
N HIS A 20 22.80 -6.77 -1.66
CA HIS A 20 21.36 -6.92 -1.73
C HIS A 20 20.68 -5.75 -1.00
N ASN A 21 20.47 -4.65 -1.72
CA ASN A 21 19.54 -3.60 -1.31
C ASN A 21 18.13 -4.21 -1.30
N LYS A 22 17.77 -4.86 -0.20
CA LYS A 22 16.40 -5.28 0.09
C LYS A 22 15.57 -4.01 0.18
N LYS A 23 14.81 -3.70 -0.88
CA LYS A 23 13.79 -2.65 -0.84
C LYS A 23 12.91 -2.94 0.38
N PRO A 24 12.65 -1.96 1.26
CA PRO A 24 11.80 -2.19 2.42
C PRO A 24 10.43 -2.64 1.90
N THR A 25 10.08 -3.89 2.17
CA THR A 25 8.74 -4.40 1.93
C THR A 25 7.84 -3.66 2.90
N VAL A 26 7.14 -2.63 2.42
CA VAL A 26 6.13 -1.92 3.22
C VAL A 26 5.05 -2.94 3.55
N SER A 27 4.99 -3.39 4.80
CA SER A 27 3.93 -4.29 5.22
C SER A 27 2.61 -3.54 5.16
N TYR A 28 1.63 -4.10 4.46
CA TYR A 28 0.29 -3.55 4.46
C TYR A 28 -0.29 -3.60 5.88
N THR A 29 -0.55 -2.43 6.45
CA THR A 29 -1.26 -2.31 7.72
C THR A 29 -2.74 -2.21 7.42
N LYS A 30 -3.52 -3.17 7.92
CA LYS A 30 -4.98 -3.15 7.78
C LYS A 30 -5.53 -1.87 8.43
N PRO A 31 -6.32 -1.05 7.72
CA PRO A 31 -6.86 0.19 8.29
C PRO A 31 -7.82 -0.12 9.43
N THR A 32 -7.85 0.77 10.42
CA THR A 32 -8.81 0.68 11.52
C THR A 32 -10.22 0.95 11.02
N ARG A 33 -11.22 0.54 11.79
CA ARG A 33 -12.63 0.78 11.44
C ARG A 33 -12.95 2.27 11.38
N GLU A 34 -12.37 3.07 12.26
CA GLU A 34 -12.53 4.52 12.29
C GLU A 34 -11.92 5.15 11.03
N GLN A 35 -10.77 4.65 10.56
CA GLN A 35 -10.16 5.10 9.30
C GLN A 35 -11.07 4.78 8.11
N ILE A 36 -11.65 3.58 8.06
CA ILE A 36 -12.62 3.19 7.02
C ILE A 36 -13.86 4.09 7.08
N ALA A 37 -14.43 4.29 8.28
CA ALA A 37 -15.63 5.10 8.47
C ALA A 37 -15.42 6.55 8.00
N ARG A 38 -14.27 7.16 8.34
CA ARG A 38 -13.90 8.49 7.86
C ARG A 38 -13.79 8.54 6.33
N ALA A 39 -13.07 7.59 5.74
CA ALA A 39 -12.88 7.54 4.28
C ALA A 39 -14.23 7.44 3.55
N VAL A 40 -15.11 6.54 4.00
CA VAL A 40 -16.47 6.39 3.46
C VAL A 40 -17.26 7.69 3.64
N ALA A 41 -17.31 8.23 4.86
CA ALA A 41 -18.04 9.47 5.12
C ALA A 41 -17.58 10.64 4.25
N THR A 42 -16.26 10.80 4.05
CA THR A 42 -15.73 11.83 3.15
C THR A 42 -16.11 11.62 1.69
N SER A 43 -16.03 10.38 1.18
CA SER A 43 -16.42 10.08 -0.20
C SER A 43 -17.91 10.29 -0.44
N THR A 44 -18.76 9.88 0.51
CA THR A 44 -20.20 10.08 0.43
C THR A 44 -20.56 11.56 0.56
N ALA A 45 -19.89 12.32 1.42
CA ALA A 45 -20.10 13.75 1.55
C ALA A 45 -19.82 14.50 0.23
N ILE A 46 -18.74 14.11 -0.46
CA ILE A 46 -18.40 14.67 -1.77
C ILE A 46 -19.49 14.33 -2.80
N GLU A 47 -19.95 13.08 -2.82
CA GLU A 47 -20.97 12.60 -3.76
C GLU A 47 -22.35 13.22 -3.51
N THR A 48 -22.77 13.34 -2.24
CA THR A 48 -24.13 13.77 -1.87
C THR A 48 -24.24 15.25 -1.51
N GLY A 49 -23.10 15.96 -1.39
CA GLY A 49 -23.04 17.34 -0.91
C GLY A 49 -23.41 17.52 0.57
N GLN A 50 -23.58 16.44 1.32
CA GLN A 50 -23.90 16.50 2.75
C GLN A 50 -22.63 16.70 3.59
N ALA A 51 -22.77 17.29 4.77
CA ALA A 51 -21.62 17.45 5.68
C ALA A 51 -21.11 16.09 6.18
N SER A 52 -19.80 15.83 6.04
CA SER A 52 -19.18 14.56 6.45
C SER A 52 -19.47 14.18 7.90
N LYS A 53 -19.49 15.15 8.82
CA LYS A 53 -19.81 14.93 10.23
C LYS A 53 -21.20 14.32 10.42
N ARG A 54 -22.20 14.79 9.67
CA ARG A 54 -23.56 14.24 9.73
C ARG A 54 -23.57 12.78 9.27
N ILE A 55 -22.83 12.45 8.22
CA ILE A 55 -22.72 11.07 7.70
C ILE A 55 -22.01 10.17 8.72
N GLU A 56 -20.97 10.65 9.39
CA GLU A 56 -20.27 9.91 10.46
C GLU A 56 -21.19 9.60 11.63
N ASP A 57 -21.96 10.59 12.10
CA ASP A 57 -22.91 10.42 13.21
C ASP A 57 -24.05 9.44 12.84
N GLU A 58 -24.58 9.54 11.61
CA GLU A 58 -25.59 8.62 11.09
C GLU A 58 -25.04 7.19 10.96
N LEU A 59 -23.80 7.03 10.50
CA LEU A 59 -23.14 5.73 10.38
C LEU A 59 -22.92 5.08 11.75
N LYS A 60 -22.48 5.87 12.75
CA LYS A 60 -22.32 5.40 14.13
C LYS A 60 -23.66 4.91 14.70
N THR A 61 -24.71 5.72 14.56
CA THR A 61 -26.06 5.39 15.04
C THR A 61 -26.60 4.12 14.38
N LYS A 62 -26.49 4.01 13.05
CA LYS A 62 -26.91 2.81 12.31
C LYS A 62 -26.11 1.59 12.74
N ARG A 63 -24.81 1.72 12.96
CA ARG A 63 -23.96 0.61 13.43
C ARG A 63 -24.38 0.10 14.81
N GLU A 64 -24.67 0.99 15.75
CA GLU A 64 -25.16 0.59 17.08
C GLU A 64 -26.50 -0.14 16.97
N LYS A 65 -27.43 0.42 16.19
CA LYS A 65 -28.75 -0.17 15.91
C LYS A 65 -28.68 -1.55 15.25
N PHE A 66 -27.75 -1.72 14.31
CA PHE A 66 -27.59 -2.95 13.52
C PHE A 66 -26.36 -3.76 13.94
N SER A 67 -25.96 -3.67 15.21
CA SER A 67 -24.77 -4.37 15.74
C SER A 67 -24.86 -5.90 15.65
N HIS A 68 -26.07 -6.45 15.50
CA HIS A 68 -26.33 -7.86 15.27
C HIS A 68 -26.09 -8.29 13.80
N LEU A 69 -26.04 -7.35 12.85
CA LEU A 69 -25.80 -7.66 11.44
C LEU A 69 -24.31 -7.84 11.19
N HIS A 70 -23.98 -8.99 10.62
CA HIS A 70 -22.63 -9.34 10.19
C HIS A 70 -22.67 -9.65 8.70
N LEU A 71 -21.62 -9.26 7.98
CA LEU A 71 -21.48 -9.64 6.58
C LEU A 71 -21.26 -11.16 6.53
N ALA A 72 -22.06 -11.86 5.72
CA ALA A 72 -21.89 -13.28 5.48
C ALA A 72 -20.52 -13.56 4.84
N VAL A 73 -19.93 -14.71 5.18
CA VAL A 73 -18.65 -15.19 4.65
C VAL A 73 -18.90 -16.03 3.41
#